data_AF-A0A2E4D9F2-F1
#
_entry.id   AF-A0A2E4D9F2-F1
#
_cell.length_a   1.000
_cell.length_b   1.000
_cell.length_c   1.000
_cell.angle_alpha   90.00
_cell.angle_beta   90.00
_cell.angle_gamma   90.00
#
_symmetry.space_group_name_H-M   'P 1'
#
loop_
_entity.id
_entity.type
_entity.pdbx_description
1 polymer ?
#
loop_
_entity_poly.entity_id
_entity_poly.type
_entity_poly.pdbx_seq_one_letter_code
_entity_poly.pdbx_strand_id
1 'polypeptide(L)'
;MKNFTKLILFFLLSIGPSAQGLVPIEGIIYGDVQDIKQDDPFKGMLTSKYFEIDGDDKQYEKMIYYLALYKQGVNLKNSCEGLNEVSYNAFWKEDSAKRSVVAQLQYLGLDLSLRAIVNYAKVLDYNKTKFLTLTKNLVRNGCSPNISVYSKKYLNANFNYYWDHDTSFSLPSLAQNDYFPTELKKAHNTLETKKREFEYSVRNFQALCSWNLDTDDLVGLTEYLKNPFLMAYLINNFVQKEIGIDEKTEELFVKRSDKGVQVLCENMICRKTDRVTFNKKFPRMNGSQLIEDDLKLLYCSHFSKLRSKKNNKTLYSHNAEASHLVALITGIPEVNLISDKFKDSFVFMKDNIKQRWDKWAKAQSDKMISEQLYEETLELSLREQANSYEVEIGEFNLKFDVELGEFDKVLRSEDKLTASFNLEFPVSYIEYMRERVPFLYNNDRLTALKNIEARFIEMISYQLDKKKDYFEVPLWNDQLAAIIAQELTQQFVKARLYKRTVAEGQSFVKIPVKFYFGAFALQYIRKKYIFRNNFSEKLSFN
;
A
#
# COMPACT_ATOMS: atom_id res chain seq x y z
N MET A 1 -14.18 55.95 -5.43
CA MET A 1 -12.87 55.32 -5.71
C MET A 1 -12.14 54.79 -4.47
N LYS A 2 -12.05 55.53 -3.35
CA LYS A 2 -11.28 55.08 -2.15
C LYS A 2 -11.78 53.79 -1.46
N ASN A 3 -13.05 53.41 -1.62
CA ASN A 3 -13.60 52.18 -1.03
C ASN A 3 -13.39 50.94 -1.93
N PHE A 4 -13.21 51.12 -3.23
CA PHE A 4 -13.00 50.01 -4.17
C PHE A 4 -11.56 49.47 -4.08
N THR A 5 -10.59 50.35 -3.83
CA THR A 5 -9.19 49.99 -3.62
C THR A 5 -8.98 49.20 -2.31
N LYS A 6 -9.77 49.47 -1.27
CA LYS A 6 -9.70 48.70 0.00
C LYS A 6 -10.29 47.29 -0.14
N LEU A 7 -11.32 47.12 -0.97
CA LEU A 7 -11.93 45.81 -1.21
C LEU A 7 -11.02 44.89 -2.02
N ILE A 8 -10.31 45.45 -3.02
CA ILE A 8 -9.37 44.72 -3.86
C ILE A 8 -8.11 44.31 -3.06
N LEU A 9 -7.64 45.16 -2.14
CA LEU A 9 -6.50 44.81 -1.27
C LEU A 9 -6.84 43.67 -0.30
N PHE A 10 -8.07 43.63 0.21
CA PHE A 10 -8.54 42.56 1.08
C PHE A 10 -8.72 41.25 0.32
N PHE A 11 -9.24 41.30 -0.91
CA PHE A 11 -9.41 40.11 -1.76
C PHE A 11 -8.06 39.54 -2.26
N LEU A 12 -7.05 40.38 -2.49
CA LEU A 12 -5.69 39.96 -2.87
C LEU A 12 -4.91 39.31 -1.72
N LEU A 13 -5.23 39.64 -0.46
CA LEU A 13 -4.64 39.00 0.72
C LEU A 13 -5.26 37.62 1.03
N SER A 14 -6.45 37.32 0.50
CA SER A 14 -7.16 36.06 0.76
C SER A 14 -6.99 34.98 -0.33
N ILE A 15 -6.19 35.22 -1.38
CA ILE A 15 -5.97 34.24 -2.48
C ILE A 15 -4.46 33.87 -2.61
N GLY A 16 -3.78 33.70 -1.48
CA GLY A 16 -2.46 33.06 -1.44
C GLY A 16 -2.59 31.53 -1.40
N PRO A 17 -1.86 30.76 -2.24
CA PRO A 17 -1.91 29.30 -2.24
C PRO A 17 -1.00 28.76 -1.15
N SER A 18 -1.45 28.82 0.09
CA SER A 18 -0.97 27.99 1.20
C SER A 18 -1.78 28.37 2.42
N ALA A 19 -2.84 27.61 2.70
CA ALA A 19 -3.39 27.54 4.04
C ALA A 19 -2.30 26.97 4.96
N GLN A 20 -1.43 27.85 5.48
CA GLN A 20 -0.63 27.60 6.68
C GLN A 20 -1.57 27.67 7.88
N GLY A 21 -2.55 26.77 7.90
CA GLY A 21 -3.50 26.63 8.98
C GLY A 21 -3.01 25.55 9.90
N LEU A 22 -2.10 25.92 10.80
CA LEU A 22 -1.80 25.32 12.10
C LEU A 22 -0.63 26.15 12.68
N VAL A 23 -0.94 27.38 13.08
CA VAL A 23 -0.06 28.11 14.00
C VAL A 23 -0.38 27.55 15.38
N PRO A 24 0.61 27.05 16.14
CA PRO A 24 0.36 26.60 17.49
C PRO A 24 -0.21 27.76 18.31
N ILE A 25 -1.23 27.50 19.13
CA ILE A 25 -1.80 28.51 20.03
C ILE A 25 -0.69 29.10 20.93
N GLU A 26 0.41 28.36 21.18
CA GLU A 26 1.62 28.86 21.85
C GLU A 26 2.21 30.11 21.19
N GLY A 27 2.26 30.18 19.85
CA GLY A 27 2.80 31.34 19.11
C GLY A 27 1.91 32.58 19.20
N ILE A 28 0.61 32.39 19.48
CA ILE A 28 -0.35 33.48 19.72
C ILE A 28 -0.28 33.96 21.18
N ILE A 29 0.04 33.06 22.13
CA ILE A 29 0.03 33.35 23.57
C ILE A 29 1.39 33.85 24.09
N TYR A 30 2.51 33.28 23.62
CA TYR A 30 3.84 33.55 24.17
C TYR A 30 4.71 34.48 23.30
N GLY A 31 4.24 34.88 22.11
CA GLY A 31 4.92 35.87 21.26
C GLY A 31 6.19 35.40 20.55
N ASP A 32 6.69 34.20 20.87
CA ASP A 32 7.80 33.55 20.16
C ASP A 32 7.25 32.49 19.20
N VAL A 33 6.90 32.92 17.99
CA VAL A 33 6.66 32.00 16.88
C VAL A 33 8.02 31.49 16.41
N GLN A 34 8.48 30.36 16.96
CA GLN A 34 9.51 29.60 16.27
C GLN A 34 8.86 28.92 15.06
N ASP A 35 9.50 29.00 13.89
CA ASP A 35 9.13 28.30 12.66
C ASP A 35 9.35 26.78 12.81
N ILE A 36 8.62 26.16 13.75
CA ILE A 36 8.57 24.71 13.90
C ILE A 36 7.53 24.22 12.90
N LYS A 37 8.03 23.64 11.81
CA LYS A 37 7.23 23.09 10.73
C LYS A 37 6.46 21.86 11.26
N GLN A 38 5.20 22.04 11.67
CA GLN A 38 4.31 20.92 11.98
C GLN A 38 4.03 20.13 10.70
N ASP A 39 4.59 18.93 10.59
CA ASP A 39 4.26 17.99 9.53
C ASP A 39 2.95 17.26 9.89
N ASP A 40 2.03 17.14 8.92
CA ASP A 40 0.80 16.37 9.09
C ASP A 40 1.12 14.92 9.54
N PRO A 41 0.55 14.41 10.63
CA PRO A 41 0.83 13.07 11.17
C PRO A 41 0.41 11.94 10.22
N PHE A 42 -0.50 12.22 9.29
CA PHE A 42 -0.92 11.30 8.23
C PHE A 42 -0.20 11.56 6.90
N LYS A 43 0.68 12.57 6.84
CA LYS A 43 1.46 12.90 5.65
C LYS A 43 2.26 11.67 5.23
N GLY A 44 1.96 11.21 4.03
CA GLY A 44 2.59 10.05 3.42
C GLY A 44 2.09 8.68 3.89
N MET A 45 1.15 8.58 4.83
CA MET A 45 0.55 7.28 5.24
C MET A 45 0.02 6.47 4.03
N LEU A 46 -0.42 7.19 2.99
CA LEU A 46 -0.96 6.64 1.75
C LEU A 46 -0.13 7.03 0.50
N THR A 47 1.02 7.70 0.65
CA THR A 47 1.85 8.11 -0.51
C THR A 47 3.13 7.29 -0.61
N SER A 48 3.71 7.23 -1.81
CA SER A 48 4.92 6.44 -2.10
C SER A 48 6.21 7.03 -1.51
N LYS A 49 6.20 8.29 -1.09
CA LYS A 49 7.31 8.94 -0.39
C LYS A 49 6.93 9.18 1.05
N TYR A 50 7.12 8.15 1.87
CA TYR A 50 7.00 8.27 3.32
C TYR A 50 8.25 8.85 4.00
N PHE A 51 9.34 8.95 3.25
CA PHE A 51 10.61 9.42 3.76
C PHE A 51 11.17 10.47 2.79
N GLU A 52 11.86 11.46 3.33
CA GLU A 52 13.16 11.84 2.78
C GLU A 52 14.04 10.59 2.83
N ILE A 53 13.79 9.58 1.97
CA ILE A 53 14.84 8.60 1.74
C ILE A 53 15.86 9.42 0.95
N ASP A 54 17.07 9.58 1.48
CA ASP A 54 18.31 9.65 0.69
C ASP A 54 18.46 8.33 -0.10
N GLY A 55 17.42 7.95 -0.83
CA GLY A 55 17.28 6.71 -1.55
C GLY A 55 17.58 7.06 -2.98
N ASP A 56 18.61 6.43 -3.53
CA ASP A 56 19.07 6.59 -4.91
C ASP A 56 17.88 6.86 -5.83
N ASP A 57 17.73 8.11 -6.29
CA ASP A 57 16.58 8.61 -7.07
C ASP A 57 16.19 7.64 -8.19
N LYS A 58 17.19 6.94 -8.73
CA LYS A 58 17.09 5.90 -9.76
C LYS A 58 16.20 4.71 -9.39
N GLN A 59 16.14 4.30 -8.13
CA GLN A 59 15.29 3.16 -7.71
C GLN A 59 13.82 3.57 -7.59
N TYR A 60 13.57 4.80 -7.13
CA TYR A 60 12.24 5.39 -7.14
C TYR A 60 11.75 5.59 -8.58
N GLU A 61 12.60 6.15 -9.44
CA GLU A 61 12.32 6.32 -10.87
C GLU A 61 11.93 5.00 -11.54
N LYS A 62 12.66 3.90 -11.28
CA LYS A 62 12.31 2.57 -11.79
C LYS A 62 10.93 2.11 -11.33
N MET A 63 10.61 2.26 -10.05
CA MET A 63 9.30 1.90 -9.49
C MET A 63 8.18 2.71 -10.11
N ILE A 64 8.36 4.02 -10.19
CA ILE A 64 7.36 4.94 -10.75
C ILE A 64 7.18 4.70 -12.25
N TYR A 65 8.26 4.43 -12.99
CA TYR A 65 8.21 4.02 -14.39
C TYR A 65 7.40 2.73 -14.60
N TYR A 66 7.65 1.71 -13.77
CA TYR A 66 6.87 0.47 -13.79
C TYR A 66 5.38 0.72 -13.53
N LEU A 67 5.05 1.51 -12.50
CA LEU A 67 3.66 1.86 -12.17
C LEU A 67 2.97 2.66 -13.30
N ALA A 68 3.70 3.57 -13.93
CA ALA A 68 3.19 4.37 -15.03
C ALA A 68 2.89 3.51 -16.26
N LEU A 69 3.80 2.62 -16.62
CA LEU A 69 3.60 1.68 -17.72
C LEU A 69 2.42 0.75 -17.43
N TYR A 70 2.28 0.29 -16.18
CA TYR A 70 1.13 -0.48 -15.73
C TYR A 70 -0.17 0.30 -15.90
N LYS A 71 -0.25 1.54 -15.43
CA LYS A 71 -1.43 2.41 -15.60
C LYS A 71 -1.77 2.61 -17.09
N GLN A 72 -0.78 2.84 -17.95
CA GLN A 72 -1.01 2.97 -19.39
C GLN A 72 -1.57 1.68 -20.01
N GLY A 73 -1.06 0.50 -19.61
CA GLY A 73 -1.60 -0.77 -20.08
C GLY A 73 -3.05 -1.00 -19.62
N VAL A 74 -3.37 -0.70 -18.36
CA VAL A 74 -4.76 -0.78 -17.86
C VAL A 74 -5.66 0.17 -18.65
N ASN A 75 -5.24 1.42 -18.87
CA ASN A 75 -6.00 2.37 -19.66
C ASN A 75 -6.19 1.91 -21.11
N LEU A 76 -5.16 1.33 -21.73
CA LEU A 76 -5.24 0.76 -23.07
C LEU A 76 -6.27 -0.38 -23.13
N LYS A 77 -6.23 -1.29 -22.16
CA LYS A 77 -7.19 -2.40 -22.07
C LYS A 77 -8.62 -1.88 -21.89
N ASN A 78 -8.83 -0.94 -20.97
CA ASN A 78 -10.14 -0.35 -20.71
C ASN A 78 -10.67 0.45 -21.91
N SER A 79 -9.78 1.09 -22.67
CA SER A 79 -10.18 1.81 -23.88
C SER A 79 -10.78 0.91 -24.96
N CYS A 80 -10.60 -0.40 -24.89
CA CYS A 80 -11.20 -1.34 -25.84
C CYS A 80 -12.71 -1.53 -25.64
N GLU A 81 -13.28 -1.12 -24.51
CA GLU A 81 -14.72 -1.14 -24.24
C GLU A 81 -15.41 0.05 -24.94
N GLY A 82 -15.77 -0.12 -26.22
CA GLY A 82 -16.52 0.90 -26.99
C GLY A 82 -15.87 1.36 -28.29
N LEU A 83 -14.78 0.74 -28.74
CA LEU A 83 -14.12 1.09 -30.00
C LEU A 83 -14.67 0.30 -31.20
N ASN A 84 -14.82 1.01 -32.32
CA ASN A 84 -15.28 0.49 -33.61
C ASN A 84 -14.27 -0.46 -34.27
N GLU A 85 -14.73 -1.22 -35.27
CA GLU A 85 -13.88 -2.07 -36.10
C GLU A 85 -12.84 -1.26 -36.88
N VAL A 86 -11.65 -1.84 -37.06
CA VAL A 86 -10.57 -1.22 -37.80
C VAL A 86 -10.89 -1.22 -39.29
N SER A 87 -10.77 -0.06 -39.93
CA SER A 87 -10.93 0.10 -41.38
C SER A 87 -9.69 0.74 -41.99
N TYR A 88 -9.01 -0.02 -42.86
CA TYR A 88 -7.97 0.49 -43.75
C TYR A 88 -8.50 0.58 -45.18
N ASN A 89 -7.98 1.52 -45.96
CA ASN A 89 -8.26 1.63 -47.39
C ASN A 89 -7.95 0.37 -48.22
N ALA A 90 -7.07 -0.51 -47.74
CA ALA A 90 -6.72 -1.76 -48.41
C ALA A 90 -6.19 -2.81 -47.41
N PHE A 91 -6.43 -4.09 -47.69
CA PHE A 91 -5.99 -5.21 -46.83
C PHE A 91 -4.47 -5.24 -46.61
N TRP A 92 -3.67 -4.98 -47.65
CA TRP A 92 -2.20 -4.98 -47.52
C TRP A 92 -1.67 -3.86 -46.61
N LYS A 93 -2.41 -2.75 -46.46
CA LYS A 93 -2.07 -1.68 -45.52
C LYS A 93 -2.28 -2.12 -44.08
N GLU A 94 -3.38 -2.81 -43.83
CA GLU A 94 -3.66 -3.42 -42.54
C GLU A 94 -2.59 -4.46 -42.18
N ASP A 95 -2.25 -5.33 -43.13
CA ASP A 95 -1.19 -6.33 -42.97
C ASP A 95 0.18 -5.69 -42.68
N SER A 96 0.56 -4.66 -43.42
CA SER A 96 1.79 -3.90 -43.20
C SER A 96 1.81 -3.20 -41.83
N ALA A 97 0.68 -2.65 -41.36
CA ALA A 97 0.56 -2.06 -40.03
C ALA A 97 0.74 -3.12 -38.93
N LYS A 98 0.03 -4.25 -39.03
CA LYS A 98 0.17 -5.40 -38.12
C LYS A 98 1.61 -5.89 -38.09
N ARG A 99 2.20 -6.14 -39.26
CA ARG A 99 3.59 -6.62 -39.39
C ARG A 99 4.58 -5.63 -38.77
N SER A 100 4.37 -4.32 -38.93
CA SER A 100 5.22 -3.28 -38.32
C SER A 100 5.16 -3.32 -36.80
N VAL A 101 3.97 -3.50 -36.21
CA VAL A 101 3.81 -3.65 -34.75
C VAL A 101 4.54 -4.89 -34.23
N VAL A 102 4.36 -6.04 -34.89
CA VAL A 102 5.01 -7.28 -34.48
C VAL A 102 6.54 -7.21 -34.67
N ALA A 103 7.00 -6.58 -35.75
CA ALA A 103 8.42 -6.36 -36.00
C ALA A 103 9.08 -5.40 -35.00
N GLN A 104 8.34 -4.38 -34.53
CA GLN A 104 8.79 -3.50 -33.45
C GLN A 104 9.01 -4.29 -32.15
N LEU A 105 8.05 -5.15 -31.78
CA LEU A 105 8.19 -6.06 -30.64
C LEU A 105 9.40 -6.97 -30.81
N GLN A 106 9.55 -7.57 -31.99
CA GLN A 106 10.69 -8.43 -32.33
C GLN A 106 12.02 -7.67 -32.18
N TYR A 107 12.13 -6.45 -32.70
CA TYR A 107 13.36 -5.64 -32.60
C TYR A 107 13.75 -5.37 -31.14
N LEU A 108 12.82 -4.79 -30.38
CA LEU A 108 13.06 -4.37 -29.00
C LEU A 108 13.28 -5.57 -28.09
N GLY A 109 12.44 -6.59 -28.21
CA GLY A 109 12.53 -7.78 -27.40
C GLY A 109 13.79 -8.60 -27.68
N LEU A 110 14.25 -8.71 -28.93
CA LEU A 110 15.49 -9.41 -29.26
C LEU A 110 16.71 -8.68 -28.70
N ASP A 111 16.77 -7.35 -28.80
CA ASP A 111 17.87 -6.56 -28.23
C ASP A 111 17.94 -6.74 -26.71
N LEU A 112 16.80 -6.60 -26.01
CA LEU A 112 16.72 -6.80 -24.56
C LEU A 112 17.07 -8.22 -24.14
N SER A 113 16.49 -9.22 -24.79
CA SER A 113 16.72 -10.63 -24.44
C SER A 113 18.17 -11.04 -24.71
N LEU A 114 18.77 -10.54 -25.80
CA LEU A 114 20.17 -10.80 -26.13
C LEU A 114 21.10 -10.27 -25.03
N ARG A 115 20.94 -9.00 -24.62
CA ARG A 115 21.75 -8.40 -23.55
C ARG A 115 21.50 -9.10 -22.20
N ALA A 116 20.26 -9.46 -21.90
CA ALA A 116 19.92 -10.21 -20.70
C ALA A 116 20.59 -11.59 -20.66
N ILE A 117 20.53 -12.36 -21.75
CA ILE A 117 21.18 -13.68 -21.87
C ILE A 117 22.68 -13.57 -21.61
N VAL A 118 23.35 -12.56 -22.18
CA VAL A 118 24.78 -12.31 -21.94
C VAL A 118 25.06 -12.06 -20.46
N ASN A 119 24.34 -11.14 -19.84
CA ASN A 119 24.58 -10.74 -18.46
C ASN A 119 24.25 -11.86 -17.47
N TYR A 120 23.14 -12.58 -17.67
CA TYR A 120 22.81 -13.75 -16.84
C TYR A 120 23.84 -14.87 -17.01
N ALA A 121 24.32 -15.13 -18.22
CA ALA A 121 25.37 -16.13 -18.42
C ALA A 121 26.66 -15.77 -17.68
N LYS A 122 27.02 -14.48 -17.61
CA LYS A 122 28.13 -13.97 -16.79
C LYS A 122 27.85 -14.18 -15.30
N VAL A 123 26.65 -13.87 -14.81
CA VAL A 123 26.24 -14.08 -13.40
C VAL A 123 26.22 -15.57 -13.01
N LEU A 124 25.94 -16.47 -13.96
CA LEU A 124 25.92 -17.92 -13.76
C LEU A 124 27.28 -18.59 -14.04
N ASP A 125 28.36 -17.80 -14.14
CA ASP A 125 29.74 -18.26 -14.34
C ASP A 125 29.92 -19.16 -15.59
N TYR A 126 29.24 -18.86 -16.69
CA TYR A 126 29.47 -19.56 -17.95
C TYR A 126 30.84 -19.18 -18.51
N ASN A 127 31.60 -20.16 -19.00
CA ASN A 127 32.78 -19.86 -19.81
C ASN A 127 32.38 -19.43 -21.24
N LYS A 128 33.27 -18.68 -21.90
CA LYS A 128 33.02 -18.14 -23.26
C LYS A 128 32.65 -19.22 -24.27
N THR A 129 33.33 -20.37 -24.25
CA THR A 129 33.08 -21.47 -25.21
C THR A 129 31.69 -22.07 -25.04
N LYS A 130 31.26 -22.32 -23.81
CA LYS A 130 29.93 -22.83 -23.46
C LYS A 130 28.85 -21.80 -23.86
N PHE A 131 29.10 -20.52 -23.57
CA PHE A 131 28.21 -19.43 -23.95
C PHE A 131 28.05 -19.31 -25.48
N LEU A 132 29.15 -19.28 -26.24
CA LEU A 132 29.10 -19.18 -27.71
C LEU A 132 28.45 -20.41 -28.36
N THR A 133 28.64 -21.60 -27.78
CA THR A 133 27.96 -22.82 -28.25
C THR A 133 26.46 -22.73 -28.02
N LEU A 134 26.04 -22.27 -26.83
CA LEU A 134 24.64 -22.05 -26.51
C LEU A 134 23.99 -21.05 -27.46
N THR A 135 24.58 -19.86 -27.64
CA THR A 135 24.00 -18.79 -28.46
C THR A 135 23.99 -19.14 -29.95
N LYS A 136 25.02 -19.83 -30.46
CA LYS A 136 25.03 -20.32 -31.84
C LYS A 136 23.90 -21.34 -32.09
N ASN A 137 23.68 -22.26 -31.15
CA ASN A 137 22.57 -23.21 -31.22
C ASN A 137 21.21 -22.51 -31.12
N LEU A 138 21.11 -21.52 -30.24
CA LEU A 138 19.92 -20.70 -30.06
C LEU A 138 19.53 -19.95 -31.35
N VAL A 139 20.49 -19.31 -32.01
CA VAL A 139 20.26 -18.60 -33.27
C VAL A 139 19.98 -19.57 -34.42
N ARG A 140 20.69 -20.71 -34.48
CA ARG A 140 20.50 -21.70 -35.55
C ARG A 140 19.11 -22.34 -35.49
N ASN A 141 18.69 -22.75 -34.30
CA ASN A 141 17.49 -23.58 -34.11
C ASN A 141 16.25 -22.76 -33.72
N GLY A 142 16.42 -21.60 -33.07
CA GLY A 142 15.31 -20.78 -32.59
C GLY A 142 14.87 -19.68 -33.56
N CYS A 143 15.72 -19.26 -34.50
CA CYS A 143 15.40 -18.16 -35.40
C CYS A 143 14.83 -18.63 -36.75
N SER A 144 13.76 -17.98 -37.19
CA SER A 144 13.21 -18.15 -38.54
C SER A 144 14.27 -17.85 -39.61
N PRO A 145 14.31 -18.58 -40.74
CA PRO A 145 15.14 -18.21 -41.88
C PRO A 145 14.75 -16.84 -42.48
N ASN A 146 13.49 -16.41 -42.30
CA ASN A 146 12.92 -15.20 -42.92
C ASN A 146 12.88 -13.99 -41.98
N ILE A 147 13.62 -14.01 -40.87
CA ILE A 147 13.71 -12.87 -39.97
C ILE A 147 14.29 -11.65 -40.71
N SER A 148 13.54 -10.54 -40.76
CA SER A 148 13.94 -9.34 -41.51
C SER A 148 14.57 -8.26 -40.64
N VAL A 149 14.12 -8.14 -39.39
CA VAL A 149 14.53 -7.09 -38.45
C VAL A 149 16.01 -7.22 -38.06
N TYR A 150 16.46 -8.46 -37.82
CA TYR A 150 17.85 -8.80 -37.54
C TYR A 150 18.28 -10.00 -38.37
N SER A 151 19.44 -9.90 -39.04
CA SER A 151 20.01 -11.09 -39.68
C SER A 151 20.60 -12.04 -38.64
N LYS A 152 20.54 -13.36 -38.90
CA LYS A 152 21.19 -14.38 -38.05
C LYS A 152 22.69 -14.13 -37.86
N LYS A 153 23.35 -13.58 -38.89
CA LYS A 153 24.77 -13.18 -38.83
C LYS A 153 24.97 -12.06 -37.81
N TYR A 154 24.11 -11.04 -37.84
CA TYR A 154 24.16 -9.92 -36.92
C TYR A 154 23.87 -10.34 -35.47
N LEU A 155 22.89 -11.22 -35.24
CA LEU A 155 22.60 -11.75 -33.91
C LEU A 155 23.81 -12.48 -33.30
N ASN A 156 24.47 -13.36 -34.06
CA ASN A 156 25.69 -14.05 -33.61
C ASN A 156 26.83 -13.06 -33.33
N ALA A 157 27.02 -12.05 -34.18
CA ALA A 157 28.03 -11.02 -33.98
C ALA A 157 27.77 -10.23 -32.70
N ASN A 158 26.52 -9.85 -32.43
CA ASN A 158 26.12 -9.14 -31.22
C ASN A 158 26.34 -9.96 -29.96
N PHE A 159 25.97 -11.25 -29.94
CA PHE A 159 26.23 -12.11 -28.79
C PHE A 159 27.73 -12.17 -28.46
N ASN A 160 28.59 -12.29 -29.47
CA ASN A 160 30.03 -12.30 -29.27
C ASN A 160 30.55 -10.93 -28.81
N TYR A 161 30.09 -9.85 -29.44
CA TYR A 161 30.48 -8.49 -29.09
C TYR A 161 30.14 -8.14 -27.63
N TYR A 162 28.90 -8.38 -27.22
CA TYR A 162 28.41 -8.09 -25.87
C TYR A 162 28.95 -9.06 -24.80
N TRP A 163 29.43 -10.24 -25.20
CA TRP A 163 30.19 -11.07 -24.27
C TRP A 163 31.48 -10.36 -23.83
N ASP A 164 32.21 -9.78 -24.79
CA ASP A 164 33.50 -9.14 -24.55
C ASP A 164 33.38 -7.69 -24.04
N HIS A 165 32.27 -7.00 -24.31
CA HIS A 165 32.04 -5.61 -23.94
C HIS A 165 30.90 -5.46 -22.91
N ASP A 166 30.85 -4.33 -22.21
CA ASP A 166 29.69 -4.01 -21.38
C ASP A 166 28.45 -3.75 -22.27
N THR A 167 27.30 -4.25 -21.81
CA THR A 167 26.03 -4.17 -22.53
C THR A 167 25.28 -2.87 -22.28
N SER A 168 25.78 -2.02 -21.36
CA SER A 168 25.09 -0.86 -20.80
C SER A 168 23.68 -1.18 -20.25
N PHE A 169 23.40 -2.47 -19.97
CA PHE A 169 22.09 -2.99 -19.59
C PHE A 169 22.18 -3.59 -18.19
N SER A 170 21.35 -3.12 -17.26
CA SER A 170 21.26 -3.70 -15.93
C SER A 170 20.21 -4.80 -15.89
N LEU A 171 20.57 -5.98 -15.37
CA LEU A 171 19.59 -7.02 -15.06
C LEU A 171 18.54 -6.49 -14.06
N PRO A 172 17.28 -6.96 -14.13
CA PRO A 172 16.30 -6.70 -13.10
C PRO A 172 16.83 -7.06 -11.72
N SER A 173 16.68 -6.14 -10.76
CA SER A 173 17.23 -6.35 -9.42
C SER A 173 16.45 -5.61 -8.34
N LEU A 174 16.21 -6.31 -7.23
CA LEU A 174 15.62 -5.76 -6.01
C LEU A 174 16.67 -5.42 -4.93
N ALA A 175 17.94 -5.73 -5.14
CA ALA A 175 18.97 -5.69 -4.09
C ALA A 175 19.09 -4.29 -3.42
N GLN A 176 19.02 -3.23 -4.22
CA GLN A 176 19.13 -1.83 -3.76
C GLN A 176 17.77 -1.13 -3.62
N ASN A 177 16.65 -1.83 -3.75
CA ASN A 177 15.34 -1.18 -3.85
C ASN A 177 14.56 -1.22 -2.53
N ASP A 178 14.53 -0.11 -1.79
CA ASP A 178 13.91 -0.04 -0.46
C ASP A 178 12.38 -0.14 -0.43
N TYR A 179 11.74 -0.12 -1.59
CA TYR A 179 10.28 -0.26 -1.72
C TYR A 179 9.79 -1.72 -1.66
N PHE A 180 10.71 -2.69 -1.67
CA PHE A 180 10.41 -4.13 -1.62
C PHE A 180 10.88 -4.75 -0.30
N PRO A 181 10.18 -5.78 0.19
CA PRO A 181 10.46 -6.33 1.49
C PRO A 181 11.76 -7.13 1.48
N THR A 182 12.44 -7.17 2.63
CA THR A 182 13.75 -7.83 2.78
C THR A 182 13.68 -9.31 2.36
N GLU A 183 12.59 -10.01 2.68
CA GLU A 183 12.41 -11.41 2.32
C GLU A 183 12.29 -11.64 0.81
N LEU A 184 11.59 -10.74 0.10
CA LEU A 184 11.52 -10.79 -1.36
C LEU A 184 12.90 -10.51 -1.99
N LYS A 185 13.67 -9.56 -1.43
CA LYS A 185 15.05 -9.28 -1.88
C LYS A 185 15.94 -10.52 -1.74
N LYS A 186 15.87 -11.20 -0.58
CA LYS A 186 16.61 -12.44 -0.33
C LYS A 186 16.23 -13.54 -1.32
N ALA A 187 14.93 -13.78 -1.51
CA ALA A 187 14.43 -14.80 -2.43
C ALA A 187 14.84 -14.53 -3.89
N HIS A 188 14.82 -13.27 -4.30
CA HIS A 188 15.24 -12.85 -5.64
C HIS A 188 16.75 -13.06 -5.88
N ASN A 189 17.58 -12.88 -4.87
CA ASN A 189 19.04 -12.98 -4.99
C ASN A 189 19.56 -14.43 -4.96
N THR A 190 18.68 -15.44 -4.97
CA THR A 190 19.08 -16.84 -5.02
C THR A 190 19.55 -17.26 -6.41
N LEU A 191 20.50 -18.22 -6.46
CA LEU A 191 20.99 -18.79 -7.71
C LEU A 191 19.86 -19.42 -8.56
N GLU A 192 18.87 -20.02 -7.91
CA GLU A 192 17.76 -20.68 -8.59
C GLU A 192 16.84 -19.68 -9.31
N THR A 193 16.54 -18.55 -8.67
CA THR A 193 15.83 -17.45 -9.33
C THR A 193 16.61 -16.93 -10.53
N LYS A 194 17.94 -16.77 -10.42
CA LYS A 194 18.77 -16.34 -11.55
C LYS A 194 18.79 -17.33 -12.71
N LYS A 195 18.76 -18.64 -12.43
CA LYS A 195 18.60 -19.68 -13.47
C LYS A 195 17.24 -19.61 -14.16
N ARG A 196 16.15 -19.42 -13.39
CA ARG A 196 14.80 -19.25 -13.95
C ARG A 196 14.73 -18.01 -14.83
N GLU A 197 15.19 -16.86 -14.35
CA GLU A 197 15.23 -15.62 -15.14
C GLU A 197 16.06 -15.78 -16.43
N PHE A 198 17.20 -16.48 -16.35
CA PHE A 198 17.99 -16.82 -17.53
C PHE A 198 17.21 -17.69 -18.53
N GLU A 199 16.54 -18.74 -18.05
CA GLU A 199 15.72 -19.61 -18.89
C GLU A 199 14.60 -18.83 -19.59
N TYR A 200 13.91 -17.94 -18.87
CA TYR A 200 12.86 -17.09 -19.46
C TYR A 200 13.43 -16.07 -20.45
N SER A 201 14.65 -15.55 -20.24
CA SER A 201 15.33 -14.72 -21.23
C SER A 201 15.64 -15.50 -22.52
N VAL A 202 16.02 -16.77 -22.41
CA VAL A 202 16.23 -17.66 -23.56
C VAL A 202 14.92 -17.95 -24.28
N ARG A 203 13.83 -18.24 -23.55
CA ARG A 203 12.49 -18.46 -24.13
C ARG A 203 11.97 -17.22 -24.86
N ASN A 204 12.12 -16.04 -24.25
CA ASN A 204 11.79 -14.76 -24.89
C ASN A 204 12.54 -14.61 -26.21
N PHE A 205 13.86 -14.86 -26.21
CA PHE A 205 14.64 -14.81 -27.45
C PHE A 205 14.11 -15.79 -28.50
N GLN A 206 13.81 -17.03 -28.14
CA GLN A 206 13.28 -18.04 -29.07
C GLN A 206 11.93 -17.63 -29.66
N ALA A 207 10.99 -17.22 -28.81
CA ALA A 207 9.67 -16.77 -29.24
C ALA A 207 9.79 -15.60 -30.23
N LEU A 208 10.57 -14.58 -29.87
CA LEU A 208 10.80 -13.42 -30.72
C LEU A 208 11.54 -13.74 -32.01
N CYS A 209 12.52 -14.63 -31.99
CA CYS A 209 13.31 -14.96 -33.18
C CYS A 209 12.58 -15.91 -34.14
N SER A 210 11.61 -16.68 -33.64
CA SER A 210 10.87 -17.71 -34.38
C SER A 210 9.89 -17.15 -35.41
N TRP A 211 9.42 -15.92 -35.22
CA TRP A 211 8.42 -15.32 -36.10
C TRP A 211 8.99 -15.01 -37.50
N ASN A 212 8.24 -15.41 -38.53
CA ASN A 212 8.64 -15.43 -39.95
C ASN A 212 7.95 -14.36 -40.81
N LEU A 213 7.44 -13.28 -40.19
CA LEU A 213 6.72 -12.16 -40.83
C LEU A 213 5.28 -12.45 -41.25
N ASP A 214 4.75 -13.64 -40.96
CA ASP A 214 3.35 -13.98 -41.19
C ASP A 214 2.47 -13.34 -40.10
N THR A 215 1.51 -12.50 -40.48
CA THR A 215 0.60 -11.83 -39.54
C THR A 215 -0.57 -12.72 -39.13
N ASP A 216 -0.86 -13.77 -39.88
CA ASP A 216 -1.89 -14.76 -39.57
C ASP A 216 -1.37 -15.84 -38.60
N ASP A 217 -0.04 -16.01 -38.54
CA ASP A 217 0.62 -16.99 -37.67
C ASP A 217 1.62 -16.38 -36.69
N LEU A 218 1.09 -15.96 -35.54
CA LEU A 218 1.83 -15.30 -34.46
C LEU A 218 2.21 -16.27 -33.32
N VAL A 219 2.34 -17.57 -33.59
CA VAL A 219 2.35 -18.68 -32.59
C VAL A 219 3.07 -18.34 -31.28
N GLY A 220 4.36 -17.98 -31.34
CA GLY A 220 5.17 -17.67 -30.16
C GLY A 220 4.98 -16.25 -29.59
N LEU A 221 4.36 -15.35 -30.34
CA LEU A 221 4.22 -13.93 -29.99
C LEU A 221 2.84 -13.56 -29.46
N THR A 222 1.90 -14.50 -29.50
CA THR A 222 0.49 -14.23 -29.15
C THR A 222 0.33 -13.63 -27.76
N GLU A 223 0.96 -14.20 -26.73
CA GLU A 223 0.83 -13.69 -25.35
C GLU A 223 1.55 -12.35 -25.14
N TYR A 224 2.61 -12.07 -25.89
CA TYR A 224 3.31 -10.78 -25.84
C TYR A 224 2.48 -9.66 -26.47
N LEU A 225 1.86 -9.92 -27.62
CA LEU A 225 1.02 -8.97 -28.34
C LEU A 225 -0.32 -8.73 -27.67
N LYS A 226 -0.84 -9.72 -26.93
CA LYS A 226 -2.03 -9.58 -26.08
C LYS A 226 -1.75 -8.80 -24.79
N ASN A 227 -0.49 -8.74 -24.35
CA ASN A 227 -0.16 -8.08 -23.09
C ASN A 227 -0.29 -6.55 -23.24
N PRO A 228 -1.23 -5.91 -22.52
CA PRO A 228 -1.47 -4.48 -22.67
C PRO A 228 -0.29 -3.61 -22.22
N PHE A 229 0.56 -4.10 -21.31
CA PHE A 229 1.73 -3.35 -20.84
C PHE A 229 2.81 -3.30 -21.90
N LEU A 230 3.09 -4.45 -22.54
CA LEU A 230 4.01 -4.49 -23.68
C LEU A 230 3.48 -3.64 -24.83
N MET A 231 2.18 -3.71 -25.12
CA MET A 231 1.59 -2.90 -26.19
C MET A 231 1.63 -1.40 -25.88
N ALA A 232 1.38 -0.97 -24.64
CA ALA A 232 1.56 0.41 -24.23
C ALA A 232 3.02 0.87 -24.42
N TYR A 233 3.99 0.03 -24.06
CA TYR A 233 5.42 0.30 -24.29
C TYR A 233 5.75 0.44 -25.78
N LEU A 234 5.20 -0.42 -26.65
CA LEU A 234 5.39 -0.34 -28.10
C LEU A 234 4.76 0.92 -28.68
N ILE A 235 3.55 1.28 -28.24
CA ILE A 235 2.88 2.51 -28.67
C ILE A 235 3.75 3.72 -28.33
N ASN A 236 4.25 3.83 -27.09
CA ASN A 236 5.16 4.91 -26.68
C ASN A 236 6.39 5.03 -27.59
N ASN A 237 6.99 3.90 -27.98
CA ASN A 237 8.11 3.88 -28.93
C ASN A 237 7.69 4.40 -30.31
N PHE A 238 6.55 3.96 -30.84
CA PHE A 238 6.03 4.42 -32.12
C PHE A 238 5.72 5.91 -32.14
N VAL A 239 5.14 6.46 -31.07
CA VAL A 239 4.76 7.88 -31.01
C VAL A 239 5.87 8.76 -30.44
N GLN A 240 7.04 8.18 -30.14
CA GLN A 240 8.21 8.89 -29.58
C GLN A 240 7.86 9.63 -28.29
N LYS A 241 7.25 8.89 -27.37
CA LYS A 241 6.88 9.34 -26.03
C LYS A 241 7.70 8.59 -24.99
N GLU A 242 8.10 9.30 -23.95
CA GLU A 242 8.79 8.77 -22.78
C GLU A 242 8.01 9.19 -21.53
N ILE A 243 7.94 8.30 -20.55
CA ILE A 243 7.31 8.59 -19.27
C ILE A 243 8.32 9.44 -18.48
N GLY A 244 7.89 10.62 -18.06
CA GLY A 244 8.62 11.52 -17.18
C GLY A 244 7.95 11.60 -15.81
N ILE A 245 8.74 12.02 -14.83
CA ILE A 245 8.29 12.34 -13.48
C ILE A 245 8.58 13.81 -13.29
N ASP A 246 7.59 14.58 -12.85
CA ASP A 246 7.84 15.96 -12.45
C ASP A 246 8.46 15.91 -11.07
N GLU A 247 9.72 16.32 -10.95
CA GLU A 247 10.45 16.27 -9.68
C GLU A 247 9.80 17.11 -8.58
N LYS A 248 8.99 18.12 -8.95
CA LYS A 248 8.33 19.04 -8.01
C LYS A 248 6.94 18.58 -7.60
N THR A 249 6.14 18.09 -8.55
CA THR A 249 4.75 17.67 -8.28
C THR A 249 4.62 16.16 -8.08
N GLU A 250 5.67 15.40 -8.41
CA GLU A 250 5.69 13.92 -8.43
C GLU A 250 4.65 13.30 -9.35
N GLU A 251 4.08 14.12 -10.24
CA GLU A 251 3.10 13.65 -11.20
C GLU A 251 3.80 12.96 -12.37
N LEU A 252 3.17 11.86 -12.80
CA LEU A 252 3.55 11.15 -14.00
C LEU A 252 3.08 11.93 -15.21
N PHE A 253 4.02 12.38 -16.04
CA PHE A 253 3.70 12.99 -17.32
C PHE A 253 4.30 12.21 -18.47
N VAL A 254 3.76 12.42 -19.66
CA VAL A 254 4.31 11.82 -20.88
C VAL A 254 4.96 12.93 -21.69
N LYS A 255 6.28 12.86 -21.85
CA LYS A 255 7.05 13.82 -22.66
C LYS A 255 7.40 13.24 -24.02
N ARG A 256 7.58 14.13 -24.98
CA ARG A 256 8.13 13.76 -26.29
C ARG A 256 9.62 13.42 -26.13
N SER A 257 10.07 12.34 -26.75
CA SER A 257 11.43 11.84 -26.67
C SER A 257 11.87 11.25 -28.00
N ASP A 258 13.01 11.68 -28.51
CA ASP A 258 13.56 11.18 -29.78
C ASP A 258 14.28 9.83 -29.63
N LYS A 259 14.25 9.24 -28.42
CA LYS A 259 14.86 7.94 -28.12
C LYS A 259 14.03 6.74 -28.60
N GLY A 260 12.74 6.94 -28.91
CA GLY A 260 11.84 5.87 -29.35
C GLY A 260 12.30 5.21 -30.64
N VAL A 261 12.38 3.89 -30.65
CA VAL A 261 12.72 3.13 -31.87
C VAL A 261 11.46 2.94 -32.71
N GLN A 262 11.56 3.13 -34.01
CA GLN A 262 10.47 2.91 -34.96
C GLN A 262 10.91 1.92 -36.04
N VAL A 263 10.14 0.85 -36.21
CA VAL A 263 10.33 -0.19 -37.21
C VAL A 263 9.17 -0.15 -38.18
N LEU A 264 9.48 -0.03 -39.47
CA LEU A 264 8.51 -0.02 -40.54
C LEU A 264 8.69 -1.27 -41.41
N CYS A 265 7.58 -1.92 -41.73
CA CYS A 265 7.56 -3.04 -42.67
C CYS A 265 6.94 -2.64 -44.01
N GLU A 266 7.76 -2.71 -45.06
CA GLU A 266 7.32 -2.60 -46.45
C GLU A 266 7.31 -4.01 -47.04
N ASN A 267 6.11 -4.55 -47.29
CA ASN A 267 5.92 -5.95 -47.66
C ASN A 267 6.54 -6.89 -46.59
N MET A 268 7.40 -7.82 -47.02
CA MET A 268 8.11 -8.78 -46.16
C MET A 268 9.47 -8.26 -45.67
N ILE A 269 9.72 -6.95 -45.73
CA ILE A 269 10.99 -6.36 -45.27
C ILE A 269 10.70 -5.34 -44.18
N CYS A 270 11.25 -5.58 -42.98
CA CYS A 270 11.07 -4.76 -41.80
C CYS A 270 12.41 -4.17 -41.36
N ARG A 271 12.48 -2.84 -41.22
CA ARG A 271 13.71 -2.13 -40.85
C ARG A 271 13.43 -1.03 -39.86
N LYS A 272 14.42 -0.74 -39.01
CA LYS A 272 14.44 0.49 -38.22
C LYS A 272 14.50 1.70 -39.17
N THR A 273 13.64 2.68 -38.95
CA THR A 273 13.56 3.90 -39.77
C THR A 273 13.60 5.15 -38.89
N ASP A 274 13.91 6.29 -39.49
CA ASP A 274 13.77 7.58 -38.84
C ASP A 274 12.30 8.03 -38.76
N ARG A 275 12.04 9.02 -37.91
CA ARG A 275 10.71 9.56 -37.64
C ARG A 275 10.00 10.11 -38.87
N VAL A 276 10.71 10.81 -39.73
CA VAL A 276 10.12 11.47 -40.90
C VAL A 276 9.65 10.41 -41.87
N THR A 277 10.50 9.42 -42.14
CA THR A 277 10.16 8.27 -42.99
C THR A 277 9.00 7.48 -42.39
N PHE A 278 9.05 7.19 -41.08
CA PHE A 278 8.01 6.45 -40.40
C PHE A 278 6.65 7.14 -40.52
N ASN A 279 6.54 8.41 -40.15
CA ASN A 279 5.29 9.16 -40.19
C ASN A 279 4.71 9.30 -41.59
N LYS A 280 5.57 9.35 -42.62
CA LYS A 280 5.14 9.45 -44.02
C LYS A 280 4.60 8.12 -44.57
N LYS A 281 5.19 7.00 -44.15
CA LYS A 281 4.96 5.69 -44.77
C LYS A 281 4.14 4.72 -43.95
N PHE A 282 4.03 4.92 -42.64
CA PHE A 282 3.23 4.03 -41.79
C PHE A 282 1.77 4.03 -42.27
N PRO A 283 1.16 2.84 -42.49
CA PRO A 283 -0.21 2.77 -42.97
C PRO A 283 -1.19 3.39 -41.96
N ARG A 284 -2.06 4.29 -42.44
CA ARG A 284 -3.05 5.00 -41.61
C ARG A 284 -4.44 4.40 -41.78
N MET A 285 -5.22 4.39 -40.70
CA MET A 285 -6.63 3.99 -40.74
C MET A 285 -7.50 5.10 -41.36
N ASN A 286 -8.65 4.71 -41.88
CA ASN A 286 -9.59 5.63 -42.50
C ASN A 286 -10.20 6.58 -41.45
N GLY A 287 -10.12 7.89 -41.69
CA GLY A 287 -10.65 8.91 -40.80
C GLY A 287 -9.81 9.21 -39.55
N SER A 288 -8.66 8.56 -39.39
CA SER A 288 -7.77 8.80 -38.25
C SER A 288 -6.86 10.01 -38.43
N GLN A 289 -6.64 10.76 -37.35
CA GLN A 289 -5.73 11.90 -37.31
C GLN A 289 -4.38 11.54 -36.69
N LEU A 290 -4.36 10.69 -35.65
CA LEU A 290 -3.15 10.36 -34.89
C LEU A 290 -2.75 8.89 -35.04
N ILE A 291 -1.44 8.63 -35.20
CA ILE A 291 -0.89 7.25 -35.25
C ILE A 291 -1.16 6.52 -33.93
N GLU A 292 -1.19 7.25 -32.82
CA GLU A 292 -1.51 6.66 -31.51
C GLU A 292 -2.90 6.02 -31.49
N ASP A 293 -3.90 6.70 -32.07
CA ASP A 293 -5.26 6.19 -32.13
C ASP A 293 -5.35 4.97 -33.05
N ASP A 294 -4.63 4.99 -34.18
CA ASP A 294 -4.51 3.84 -35.09
C ASP A 294 -3.97 2.60 -34.37
N LEU A 295 -2.91 2.78 -33.58
CA LEU A 295 -2.28 1.68 -32.85
C LEU A 295 -3.16 1.15 -31.71
N LYS A 296 -3.87 2.04 -30.99
CA LYS A 296 -4.84 1.65 -29.95
C LYS A 296 -5.99 0.85 -30.55
N LEU A 297 -6.56 1.32 -31.65
CA LEU A 297 -7.62 0.64 -32.39
C LEU A 297 -7.16 -0.71 -32.94
N LEU A 298 -5.95 -0.79 -33.49
CA LEU A 298 -5.36 -2.03 -33.98
C LEU A 298 -5.15 -3.04 -32.85
N TYR A 299 -4.70 -2.59 -31.68
CA TYR A 299 -4.60 -3.44 -30.50
C TYR A 299 -5.97 -3.97 -30.07
N CYS A 300 -6.97 -3.09 -29.90
CA CYS A 300 -8.29 -3.48 -29.41
C CYS A 300 -9.05 -4.39 -30.39
N SER A 301 -8.95 -4.15 -31.69
CA SER A 301 -9.66 -4.95 -32.69
C SER A 301 -9.00 -6.29 -33.00
N HIS A 302 -7.67 -6.36 -32.99
CA HIS A 302 -6.92 -7.52 -33.46
C HIS A 302 -6.08 -8.17 -32.36
N PHE A 303 -5.06 -7.47 -31.84
CA PHE A 303 -4.07 -8.10 -30.96
C PHE A 303 -4.66 -8.56 -29.62
N SER A 304 -5.55 -7.78 -29.01
CA SER A 304 -6.21 -8.15 -27.75
C SER A 304 -7.09 -9.41 -27.87
N LYS A 305 -7.62 -9.66 -29.09
CA LYS A 305 -8.55 -10.76 -29.40
C LYS A 305 -7.86 -12.00 -29.96
N LEU A 306 -6.53 -12.02 -30.04
CA LEU A 306 -5.79 -13.18 -30.55
C LEU A 306 -6.11 -14.44 -29.73
N ARG A 307 -6.46 -15.51 -30.44
CA ARG A 307 -6.69 -16.83 -29.86
C ARG A 307 -5.37 -17.57 -29.75
N SER A 308 -5.04 -18.01 -28.54
CA SER A 308 -3.86 -18.85 -28.31
C SER A 308 -4.14 -20.24 -28.91
N LYS A 309 -3.46 -20.61 -30.01
CA LYS A 309 -3.57 -21.94 -30.65
C LYS A 309 -2.85 -22.98 -29.76
N LYS A 310 -3.58 -23.53 -28.76
CA LYS A 310 -3.38 -24.75 -27.93
C LYS A 310 -1.94 -25.27 -27.61
N ASN A 311 -1.69 -25.58 -26.33
CA ASN A 311 -1.49 -26.94 -25.80
C ASN A 311 -1.37 -26.92 -24.27
N ASN A 312 -1.60 -28.06 -23.59
CA ASN A 312 -1.64 -28.31 -22.14
C ASN A 312 -0.39 -27.91 -21.29
N LYS A 313 0.41 -26.92 -21.70
CA LYS A 313 1.32 -26.24 -20.78
C LYS A 313 0.49 -25.31 -19.90
N THR A 314 0.73 -25.33 -18.60
CA THR A 314 0.01 -24.49 -17.63
C THR A 314 -0.02 -23.04 -18.12
N LEU A 315 -1.21 -22.43 -18.16
CA LEU A 315 -1.49 -21.03 -18.52
C LEU A 315 -0.48 -20.03 -17.90
N TYR A 316 0.07 -20.38 -16.74
CA TYR A 316 1.12 -19.66 -16.03
C TYR A 316 2.44 -19.49 -16.80
N SER A 317 2.83 -20.45 -17.64
CA SER A 317 4.17 -20.47 -18.26
C SER A 317 4.37 -19.40 -19.32
N HIS A 318 3.38 -19.12 -20.17
CA HIS A 318 3.51 -18.14 -21.26
C HIS A 318 3.19 -16.71 -20.79
N ASN A 319 2.30 -16.54 -19.81
CA ASN A 319 2.14 -15.24 -19.14
C ASN A 319 3.43 -14.82 -18.43
N ALA A 320 4.15 -15.78 -17.82
CA ALA A 320 5.43 -15.52 -17.20
C ALA A 320 6.52 -15.09 -18.21
N GLU A 321 6.49 -15.56 -19.46
CA GLU A 321 7.40 -15.12 -20.52
C GLU A 321 7.19 -13.65 -20.89
N ALA A 322 5.95 -13.26 -21.15
CA ALA A 322 5.59 -11.86 -21.42
C ALA A 322 5.88 -10.95 -20.22
N SER A 323 5.55 -11.38 -19.00
CA SER A 323 5.89 -10.66 -17.77
C SER A 323 7.39 -10.52 -17.55
N HIS A 324 8.19 -11.55 -17.86
CA HIS A 324 9.65 -11.45 -17.79
C HIS A 324 10.18 -10.42 -18.78
N LEU A 325 9.59 -10.30 -19.97
CA LEU A 325 9.99 -9.25 -20.90
C LEU A 325 9.67 -7.85 -20.34
N VAL A 326 8.54 -7.68 -19.66
CA VAL A 326 8.22 -6.44 -18.92
C VAL A 326 9.24 -6.18 -17.81
N ALA A 327 9.69 -7.22 -17.11
CA ALA A 327 10.74 -7.10 -16.10
C ALA A 327 12.06 -6.59 -16.72
N LEU A 328 12.45 -7.12 -17.89
CA LEU A 328 13.63 -6.65 -18.62
C LEU A 328 13.50 -5.19 -19.11
N ILE A 329 12.29 -4.75 -19.45
CA ILE A 329 12.02 -3.34 -19.85
C ILE A 329 12.11 -2.39 -18.66
N THR A 330 11.53 -2.78 -17.52
CA THR A 330 11.34 -1.88 -16.37
C THR A 330 12.46 -1.98 -15.33
N GLY A 331 13.25 -3.06 -15.36
CA GLY A 331 14.28 -3.36 -14.35
C GLY A 331 13.72 -3.88 -13.03
N ILE A 332 12.41 -4.11 -12.93
CA ILE A 332 11.75 -4.70 -11.75
C ILE A 332 11.46 -6.19 -12.03
N PRO A 333 12.03 -7.12 -11.25
CA PRO A 333 11.80 -8.56 -11.42
C PRO A 333 10.33 -8.98 -11.31
N GLU A 334 9.96 -10.02 -12.05
CA GLU A 334 8.64 -10.64 -11.97
C GLU A 334 8.53 -11.52 -10.72
N VAL A 335 7.60 -11.17 -9.81
CA VAL A 335 7.44 -11.83 -8.51
C VAL A 335 7.12 -13.32 -8.67
N ASN A 336 6.38 -13.70 -9.71
CA ASN A 336 6.07 -15.10 -9.98
C ASN A 336 7.28 -15.94 -10.40
N LEU A 337 8.38 -15.32 -10.84
CA LEU A 337 9.65 -16.01 -11.11
C LEU A 337 10.54 -16.13 -9.88
N ILE A 338 10.27 -15.32 -8.84
CA ILE A 338 10.98 -15.37 -7.56
C ILE A 338 10.42 -16.48 -6.67
N SER A 339 9.10 -16.67 -6.70
CA SER A 339 8.43 -17.70 -5.91
C SER A 339 8.42 -19.07 -6.59
N ASP A 340 8.43 -20.14 -5.80
CA ASP A 340 8.12 -21.49 -6.26
C ASP A 340 6.61 -21.79 -6.20
N LYS A 341 5.88 -21.12 -5.30
CA LYS A 341 4.43 -21.30 -5.11
C LYS A 341 3.68 -19.98 -5.18
N PHE A 342 2.55 -19.98 -5.88
CA PHE A 342 1.69 -18.79 -5.98
C PHE A 342 1.27 -18.21 -4.62
N LYS A 343 1.15 -19.07 -3.58
CA LYS A 343 0.84 -18.63 -2.20
C LYS A 343 1.91 -17.71 -1.62
N ASP A 344 3.18 -17.91 -1.97
CA ASP A 344 4.27 -17.12 -1.40
C ASP A 344 4.26 -15.69 -1.97
N SER A 345 3.69 -15.47 -3.17
CA SER A 345 3.46 -14.13 -3.72
C SER A 345 2.55 -13.28 -2.81
N PHE A 346 1.52 -13.87 -2.21
CA PHE A 346 0.67 -13.18 -1.23
C PHE A 346 1.40 -12.90 0.07
N VAL A 347 2.29 -13.80 0.50
CA VAL A 347 3.13 -13.59 1.69
C VAL A 347 4.04 -12.39 1.45
N PHE A 348 4.70 -12.30 0.28
CA PHE A 348 5.52 -11.14 -0.07
C PHE A 348 4.73 -9.83 -0.10
N MET A 349 3.48 -9.84 -0.60
CA MET A 349 2.62 -8.65 -0.56
C MET A 349 2.27 -8.23 0.87
N LYS A 350 1.89 -9.21 1.72
CA LYS A 350 1.57 -8.98 3.13
C LYS A 350 2.80 -8.44 3.89
N ASP A 351 3.96 -9.02 3.66
CA ASP A 351 5.21 -8.61 4.29
C ASP A 351 5.64 -7.21 3.85
N ASN A 352 5.38 -6.83 2.59
CA ASN A 352 5.61 -5.47 2.12
C ASN A 352 4.74 -4.48 2.91
N ILE A 353 3.42 -4.74 3.00
CA ILE A 353 2.49 -3.89 3.76
C ILE A 353 2.91 -3.79 5.22
N LYS A 354 3.22 -4.93 5.85
CA LYS A 354 3.65 -4.98 7.24
C LYS A 354 4.94 -4.21 7.45
N GLN A 355 5.96 -4.41 6.63
CA GLN A 355 7.23 -3.71 6.78
C GLN A 355 7.09 -2.20 6.57
N ARG A 356 6.24 -1.77 5.63
CA ARG A 356 5.93 -0.34 5.45
C ARG A 356 5.20 0.22 6.66
N TRP A 357 4.21 -0.50 7.18
CA TRP A 357 3.49 -0.12 8.38
C TRP A 357 4.41 -0.03 9.60
N ASP A 358 5.25 -1.04 9.83
CA ASP A 358 6.19 -1.08 10.96
C ASP A 358 7.20 0.06 10.87
N LYS A 359 7.71 0.35 9.66
CA LYS A 359 8.61 1.49 9.41
C LYS A 359 7.90 2.83 9.64
N TRP A 360 6.67 2.98 9.14
CA TRP A 360 5.82 4.14 9.33
C TRP A 360 5.57 4.40 10.82
N ALA A 361 5.09 3.37 11.52
CA ALA A 361 4.75 3.42 12.92
C ALA A 361 5.98 3.73 13.77
N LYS A 362 7.15 3.17 13.41
CA LYS A 362 8.41 3.49 14.08
C LYS A 362 8.79 4.95 13.88
N ALA A 363 8.75 5.47 12.65
CA ALA A 363 9.09 6.87 12.38
C ALA A 363 8.15 7.84 13.11
N GLN A 364 6.85 7.55 13.16
CA GLN A 364 5.89 8.35 13.93
C GLN A 364 6.13 8.24 15.44
N SER A 365 6.41 7.03 15.94
CA SER A 365 6.77 6.85 17.35
C SER A 365 8.05 7.62 17.69
N ASP A 366 9.06 7.61 16.82
CA ASP A 366 10.33 8.30 17.02
C ASP A 366 10.13 9.84 17.01
N LYS A 367 9.28 10.38 16.13
CA LYS A 367 8.88 11.80 16.12
C LYS A 367 8.01 12.21 17.31
N MET A 368 7.07 11.37 17.72
CA MET A 368 6.23 11.59 18.90
C MET A 368 7.06 11.62 20.20
N ILE A 369 8.18 10.89 20.26
CA ILE A 369 9.10 10.93 21.42
C ILE A 369 9.78 12.31 21.57
N SER A 370 9.96 13.06 20.48
CA SER A 370 10.54 14.42 20.54
C SER A 370 9.52 15.55 20.67
N GLU A 371 8.24 15.34 20.33
CA GLU A 371 7.23 16.41 20.27
C GLU A 371 6.14 16.34 21.37
N GLN A 372 6.11 15.30 22.21
CA GLN A 372 5.25 15.31 23.41
C GLN A 372 5.94 16.03 24.58
N LEU A 373 6.00 17.36 24.52
CA LEU A 373 6.25 18.20 25.70
C LEU A 373 4.98 18.42 26.54
N TYR A 374 3.81 18.02 26.04
CA TYR A 374 2.60 17.98 26.84
C TYR A 374 2.47 16.62 27.53
N GLU A 375 2.73 16.59 28.83
CA GLU A 375 2.18 15.56 29.70
C GLU A 375 0.67 15.76 29.77
N GLU A 376 -0.06 15.33 28.74
CA GLU A 376 -1.51 15.17 28.89
C GLU A 376 -1.74 14.12 29.96
N THR A 377 -2.54 14.46 30.97
CA THR A 377 -2.82 13.56 32.08
C THR A 377 -3.75 12.45 31.60
N LEU A 378 -3.48 11.22 32.05
CA LEU A 378 -4.41 10.10 31.88
C LEU A 378 -5.73 10.45 32.59
N GLU A 379 -6.82 10.55 31.83
CA GLU A 379 -8.15 10.87 32.34
C GLU A 379 -8.96 9.58 32.52
N LEU A 380 -9.59 9.43 33.69
CA LEU A 380 -10.57 8.39 33.98
C LEU A 380 -11.92 9.07 34.15
N SER A 381 -12.84 8.85 33.22
CA SER A 381 -14.18 9.44 33.25
C SER A 381 -15.25 8.38 33.44
N LEU A 382 -16.22 8.63 34.35
CA LEU A 382 -17.39 7.78 34.53
C LEU A 382 -18.42 8.14 33.45
N ARG A 383 -18.95 7.12 32.77
CA ARG A 383 -20.13 7.27 31.94
C ARG A 383 -21.37 7.06 32.79
N GLU A 384 -22.12 8.13 33.04
CA GLU A 384 -23.38 8.06 33.79
C GLU A 384 -24.35 7.07 33.14
N GLN A 385 -24.84 6.09 33.90
CA GLN A 385 -25.81 5.08 33.45
C GLN A 385 -27.11 5.14 34.24
N ALA A 386 -27.19 5.93 35.30
CA ALA A 386 -28.37 6.03 36.16
C ALA A 386 -29.72 6.21 35.45
N ASN A 387 -29.75 6.84 34.28
CA ASN A 387 -30.98 7.05 33.48
C ASN A 387 -31.14 6.06 32.31
N SER A 388 -30.32 5.02 32.23
CA SER A 388 -30.36 4.07 31.12
C SER A 388 -31.49 3.06 31.27
N TYR A 389 -31.96 2.50 30.16
CA TYR A 389 -33.02 1.49 30.15
C TYR A 389 -32.60 0.23 30.93
N GLU A 390 -31.32 -0.16 30.84
CA GLU A 390 -30.74 -1.29 31.57
C GLU A 390 -30.91 -1.10 33.09
N VAL A 391 -30.67 0.11 33.59
CA VAL A 391 -30.84 0.43 35.01
C VAL A 391 -32.33 0.40 35.41
N GLU A 392 -33.25 0.87 34.56
CA GLU A 392 -34.69 0.81 34.84
C GLU A 392 -35.20 -0.63 35.03
N ILE A 393 -34.66 -1.58 34.25
CA ILE A 393 -34.99 -3.01 34.34
C ILE A 393 -34.20 -3.76 35.44
N GLY A 394 -33.28 -3.08 36.13
CA GLY A 394 -32.50 -3.63 37.25
C GLY A 394 -31.15 -4.25 36.86
N GLU A 395 -30.66 -4.00 35.65
CA GLU A 395 -29.33 -4.42 35.18
C GLU A 395 -28.28 -3.34 35.49
N PHE A 396 -27.74 -3.40 36.71
CA PHE A 396 -26.71 -2.45 37.16
C PHE A 396 -25.37 -2.69 36.47
N ASN A 397 -24.72 -1.62 36.04
CA ASN A 397 -23.39 -1.69 35.44
C ASN A 397 -22.64 -0.35 35.60
N LEU A 398 -21.32 -0.42 35.64
CA LEU A 398 -20.44 0.74 35.70
C LEU A 398 -19.53 0.75 34.48
N LYS A 399 -19.42 1.91 33.83
CA LYS A 399 -18.63 2.08 32.61
C LYS A 399 -17.69 3.28 32.80
N PHE A 400 -16.40 3.03 32.66
CA PHE A 400 -15.35 4.02 32.75
C PHE A 400 -14.61 4.12 31.42
N ASP A 401 -14.38 5.33 30.94
CA ASP A 401 -13.50 5.61 29.81
C ASP A 401 -12.12 6.00 30.35
N VAL A 402 -11.06 5.35 29.85
CA VAL A 402 -9.66 5.62 30.19
C VAL A 402 -8.99 6.21 28.95
N GLU A 403 -8.68 7.49 29.00
CA GLU A 403 -8.31 8.29 27.82
C GLU A 403 -7.03 9.09 28.08
N LEU A 404 -6.26 9.31 27.02
CA LEU A 404 -5.11 10.21 27.03
C LEU A 404 -5.28 11.22 25.88
N GLY A 405 -5.62 12.45 26.25
CA GLY A 405 -5.78 13.54 25.29
C GLY A 405 -7.06 13.49 24.47
N GLU A 406 -7.15 14.42 23.52
CA GLU A 406 -8.33 14.58 22.65
C GLU A 406 -8.49 13.44 21.63
N PHE A 407 -7.40 12.76 21.24
CA PHE A 407 -7.47 11.67 20.27
C PHE A 407 -8.22 10.44 20.80
N ASP A 408 -7.99 10.07 22.07
CA ASP A 408 -8.71 8.95 22.68
C ASP A 408 -10.21 9.29 22.93
N LYS A 409 -10.54 10.58 23.10
CA LYS A 409 -11.93 11.07 23.24
C LYS A 409 -12.75 10.98 21.96
N VAL A 410 -12.11 11.05 20.79
CA VAL A 410 -12.79 10.93 19.48
C VAL A 410 -13.18 9.49 19.16
N LEU A 411 -12.51 8.50 19.77
CA LEU A 411 -12.78 7.08 19.51
C LEU A 411 -14.11 6.63 20.12
N ARG A 412 -14.87 5.84 19.36
CA ARG A 412 -16.10 5.23 19.85
C ARG A 412 -15.78 4.04 20.78
N SER A 413 -16.75 3.65 21.60
CA SER A 413 -16.54 2.61 22.62
C SER A 413 -16.23 1.24 22.00
N GLU A 414 -16.74 0.98 20.80
CA GLU A 414 -16.50 -0.23 20.00
C GLU A 414 -15.04 -0.33 19.53
N ASP A 415 -14.37 0.82 19.40
CA ASP A 415 -12.99 0.93 18.95
C ASP A 415 -12.00 0.91 20.13
N LYS A 416 -12.50 0.91 21.37
CA LYS A 416 -11.71 0.88 22.61
C LYS A 416 -11.55 -0.54 23.15
N LEU A 417 -10.40 -0.83 23.76
CA LEU A 417 -10.15 -2.13 24.39
C LEU A 417 -10.86 -2.20 25.74
N THR A 418 -11.62 -3.27 25.97
CA THR A 418 -12.44 -3.41 27.17
C THR A 418 -11.79 -4.34 28.19
N ALA A 419 -11.68 -3.91 29.45
CA ALA A 419 -11.42 -4.78 30.59
C ALA A 419 -12.61 -4.74 31.57
N SER A 420 -12.90 -5.84 32.27
CA SER A 420 -13.96 -5.81 33.27
C SER A 420 -13.70 -6.72 34.47
N PHE A 421 -14.27 -6.32 35.61
CA PHE A 421 -14.37 -7.14 36.82
C PHE A 421 -15.74 -6.92 37.47
N ASN A 422 -16.10 -7.75 38.44
CA ASN A 422 -17.40 -7.65 39.13
C ASN A 422 -17.22 -7.22 40.59
N LEU A 423 -18.13 -6.35 41.04
CA LEU A 423 -18.41 -6.07 42.44
C LEU A 423 -19.59 -6.94 42.90
N GLU A 424 -19.56 -7.42 44.14
CA GLU A 424 -20.57 -8.32 44.69
C GLU A 424 -21.30 -7.62 45.84
N PHE A 425 -22.64 -7.60 45.77
CA PHE A 425 -23.47 -6.95 46.79
C PHE A 425 -24.60 -7.88 47.24
N PRO A 426 -24.89 -7.96 48.55
CA PRO A 426 -26.06 -8.70 49.02
C PRO A 426 -27.35 -8.10 48.45
N VAL A 427 -28.29 -8.95 48.01
CA VAL A 427 -29.60 -8.51 47.51
C VAL A 427 -30.32 -7.64 48.54
N SER A 428 -30.27 -8.05 49.82
CA SER A 428 -30.87 -7.33 50.95
C SER A 428 -30.29 -5.93 51.15
N TYR A 429 -29.01 -5.72 50.82
CA TYR A 429 -28.39 -4.41 50.91
C TYR A 429 -28.87 -3.48 49.79
N ILE A 430 -29.02 -4.01 48.56
CA ILE A 430 -29.59 -3.24 47.45
C ILE A 430 -31.03 -2.84 47.77
N GLU A 431 -31.85 -3.76 48.30
CA GLU A 431 -33.22 -3.45 48.74
C GLU A 431 -33.25 -2.39 49.84
N TYR A 432 -32.39 -2.52 50.86
CA TYR A 432 -32.23 -1.52 51.91
C TYR A 432 -31.90 -0.13 51.32
N MET A 433 -30.96 -0.04 50.39
CA MET A 433 -30.60 1.23 49.74
C MET A 433 -31.77 1.83 48.97
N ARG A 434 -32.51 1.00 48.23
CA ARG A 434 -33.67 1.43 47.42
C ARG A 434 -34.79 2.03 48.26
N GLU A 435 -35.09 1.45 49.41
CA GLU A 435 -36.14 1.96 50.28
C GLU A 435 -35.65 3.11 51.17
N ARG A 436 -34.44 2.98 51.72
CA ARG A 436 -33.96 3.86 52.78
C ARG A 436 -33.42 5.18 52.27
N VAL A 437 -32.73 5.19 51.13
CA VAL A 437 -32.13 6.42 50.58
C VAL A 437 -33.21 7.44 50.19
N PRO A 438 -34.25 7.09 49.41
CA PRO A 438 -35.33 8.02 49.09
C PRO A 438 -36.11 8.46 50.33
N PHE A 439 -36.37 7.55 51.27
CA PHE A 439 -37.03 7.89 52.54
C PHE A 439 -36.24 8.94 53.33
N LEU A 440 -34.92 8.77 53.47
CA LEU A 440 -34.09 9.71 54.24
C LEU A 440 -33.94 11.05 53.52
N TYR A 441 -33.81 11.03 52.18
CA TYR A 441 -33.74 12.22 51.36
C TYR A 441 -35.03 13.05 51.45
N ASN A 442 -36.21 12.42 51.32
CA ASN A 442 -37.51 13.09 51.39
C ASN A 442 -37.88 13.60 52.80
N ASN A 443 -37.18 13.15 53.85
CA ASN A 443 -37.41 13.56 55.24
C ASN A 443 -36.27 14.46 55.79
N ASP A 444 -35.43 15.03 54.91
CA ASP A 444 -34.30 15.92 55.25
C ASP A 444 -33.31 15.36 56.30
N ARG A 445 -33.15 14.05 56.38
CA ARG A 445 -32.25 13.39 57.35
C ARG A 445 -30.83 13.25 56.80
N LEU A 446 -30.20 14.38 56.48
CA LEU A 446 -28.90 14.44 55.80
C LEU A 446 -27.76 13.72 56.54
N THR A 447 -27.73 13.78 57.88
CA THR A 447 -26.69 13.10 58.68
C THR A 447 -26.77 11.58 58.56
N ALA A 448 -27.98 11.02 58.51
CA ALA A 448 -28.19 9.59 58.34
C ALA A 448 -27.83 9.15 56.91
N LEU A 449 -28.08 10.00 55.91
CA LEU A 449 -27.72 9.74 54.51
C LEU A 449 -26.20 9.69 54.34
N LYS A 450 -25.46 10.66 54.91
CA LYS A 450 -23.99 10.65 54.92
C LYS A 450 -23.41 9.41 55.59
N ASN A 451 -24.03 8.92 56.66
CA ASN A 451 -23.59 7.70 57.33
C ASN A 451 -23.78 6.43 56.48
N ILE A 452 -24.86 6.37 55.68
CA ILE A 452 -25.10 5.27 54.74
C ILE A 452 -24.09 5.34 53.59
N GLU A 453 -23.87 6.53 53.03
CA GLU A 453 -22.91 6.77 51.96
C GLU A 453 -21.49 6.39 52.38
N ALA A 454 -21.04 6.83 53.57
CA ALA A 454 -19.71 6.48 54.09
C ALA A 454 -19.52 4.96 54.24
N ARG A 455 -20.53 4.23 54.74
CA ARG A 455 -20.50 2.76 54.82
C ARG A 455 -20.47 2.10 53.45
N PHE A 456 -21.16 2.68 52.48
CA PHE A 456 -21.17 2.14 51.12
C PHE A 456 -19.82 2.32 50.44
N ILE A 457 -19.20 3.49 50.60
CA ILE A 457 -17.84 3.79 50.14
C ILE A 457 -16.84 2.83 50.77
N GLU A 458 -16.94 2.56 52.08
CA GLU A 458 -16.06 1.61 52.77
C GLU A 458 -16.21 0.18 52.20
N MET A 459 -17.44 -0.27 51.96
CA MET A 459 -17.71 -1.58 51.36
C MET A 459 -17.13 -1.70 49.94
N ILE A 460 -17.27 -0.66 49.12
CA ILE A 460 -16.70 -0.63 47.77
C ILE A 460 -15.17 -0.58 47.83
N SER A 461 -14.60 0.23 48.72
CA SER A 461 -13.15 0.35 48.90
C SER A 461 -12.52 -0.99 49.26
N TYR A 462 -13.13 -1.73 50.18
CA TYR A 462 -12.69 -3.08 50.55
C TYR A 462 -12.70 -4.06 49.36
N GLN A 463 -13.70 -3.96 48.48
CA GLN A 463 -13.74 -4.79 47.27
C GLN A 463 -12.70 -4.36 46.24
N LEU A 464 -12.51 -3.05 46.02
CA LEU A 464 -11.50 -2.51 45.11
C LEU A 464 -10.08 -2.86 45.55
N ASP A 465 -9.81 -2.85 46.86
CA ASP A 465 -8.51 -3.24 47.42
C ASP A 465 -8.13 -4.68 47.05
N LYS A 466 -9.10 -5.61 47.06
CA LYS A 466 -8.90 -7.00 46.59
C LYS A 466 -8.69 -7.12 45.08
N LYS A 467 -8.94 -6.06 44.33
CA LYS A 467 -8.81 -6.00 42.87
C LYS A 467 -7.63 -5.14 42.42
N LYS A 468 -6.85 -4.57 43.35
CA LYS A 468 -5.64 -3.78 43.05
C LYS A 468 -4.64 -4.56 42.19
N ASP A 469 -4.48 -5.87 42.44
CA ASP A 469 -3.56 -6.73 41.69
C ASP A 469 -3.95 -6.90 40.21
N TYR A 470 -5.19 -6.57 39.83
CA TYR A 470 -5.59 -6.60 38.42
C TYR A 470 -5.01 -5.42 37.61
N PHE A 471 -4.44 -4.43 38.30
CA PHE A 471 -3.92 -3.20 37.70
C PHE A 471 -2.49 -2.94 38.21
N GLU A 472 -1.49 -3.44 37.49
CA GLU A 472 -0.06 -3.23 37.80
C GLU A 472 0.32 -1.74 37.87
N VAL A 473 -0.42 -0.91 37.12
CA VAL A 473 -0.41 0.54 37.25
C VAL A 473 -1.73 0.95 37.90
N PRO A 474 -1.73 1.58 39.09
CA PRO A 474 -2.95 2.01 39.75
C PRO A 474 -3.64 3.07 38.87
N LEU A 475 -4.82 2.73 38.36
CA LEU A 475 -5.64 3.61 37.53
C LEU A 475 -6.58 4.49 38.35
N TRP A 476 -6.62 4.28 39.67
CA TRP A 476 -7.60 4.90 40.55
C TRP A 476 -6.97 5.48 41.81
N ASN A 477 -7.61 6.54 42.32
CA ASN A 477 -7.30 7.20 43.57
C ASN A 477 -8.38 6.87 44.63
N ASP A 478 -8.25 7.45 45.82
CA ASP A 478 -9.20 7.24 46.94
C ASP A 478 -10.63 7.74 46.63
N GLN A 479 -10.82 8.48 45.54
CA GLN A 479 -12.13 9.02 45.14
C GLN A 479 -12.92 8.03 44.27
N LEU A 480 -12.29 7.01 43.67
CA LEU A 480 -13.00 6.06 42.79
C LEU A 480 -14.13 5.35 43.54
N ALA A 481 -13.90 4.96 44.79
CA ALA A 481 -14.93 4.32 45.61
C ALA A 481 -16.14 5.24 45.84
N ALA A 482 -15.90 6.54 46.02
CA ALA A 482 -16.96 7.54 46.17
C ALA A 482 -17.76 7.72 44.86
N ILE A 483 -17.08 7.80 43.72
CA ILE A 483 -17.72 7.92 42.40
C ILE A 483 -18.60 6.69 42.12
N ILE A 484 -18.07 5.49 42.37
CA ILE A 484 -18.83 4.24 42.22
C ILE A 484 -20.03 4.21 43.17
N ALA A 485 -19.84 4.60 44.43
CA ALA A 485 -20.92 4.61 45.42
C ALA A 485 -22.05 5.56 45.01
N GLN A 486 -21.71 6.74 44.52
CA GLN A 486 -22.67 7.73 44.05
C GLN A 486 -23.48 7.21 42.85
N GLU A 487 -22.80 6.69 41.83
CA GLU A 487 -23.45 6.16 40.62
C GLU A 487 -24.34 4.96 40.95
N LEU A 488 -23.86 3.99 41.72
CA LEU A 488 -24.66 2.83 42.12
C LEU A 488 -25.85 3.21 42.99
N THR A 489 -25.70 4.18 43.88
CA THR A 489 -26.83 4.67 44.69
C THR A 489 -27.93 5.23 43.79
N GLN A 490 -27.55 6.02 42.77
CA GLN A 490 -28.52 6.53 41.81
C GLN A 490 -29.17 5.42 40.99
N GLN A 491 -28.38 4.45 40.53
CA GLN A 491 -28.90 3.30 39.77
C GLN A 491 -29.89 2.47 40.60
N PHE A 492 -29.55 2.17 41.86
CA PHE A 492 -30.43 1.43 42.77
C PHE A 492 -31.76 2.17 42.96
N VAL A 493 -31.72 3.46 43.28
CA VAL A 493 -32.92 4.29 43.49
C VAL A 493 -33.80 4.34 42.24
N LYS A 494 -33.22 4.42 41.04
CA LYS A 494 -33.97 4.55 39.78
C LYS A 494 -34.52 3.24 39.22
N ALA A 495 -33.99 2.08 39.63
CA ALA A 495 -34.48 0.79 39.17
C ALA A 495 -35.95 0.57 39.55
N ARG A 496 -36.82 0.39 38.54
CA ARG A 496 -38.27 0.19 38.73
C ARG A 496 -38.64 -1.29 38.83
N LEU A 497 -37.98 -2.14 38.03
CA LEU A 497 -38.37 -3.55 37.84
C LEU A 497 -37.46 -4.56 38.54
N TYR A 498 -36.57 -4.14 39.44
CA TYR A 498 -35.58 -5.00 40.13
C TYR A 498 -36.15 -6.28 40.77
N LYS A 499 -37.42 -6.29 41.20
CA LYS A 499 -38.10 -7.49 41.73
C LYS A 499 -38.31 -8.60 40.69
N ARG A 500 -38.19 -8.33 39.38
CA ARG A 500 -38.35 -9.33 38.30
C ARG A 500 -37.03 -9.96 37.85
N THR A 501 -35.90 -9.26 38.02
CA THR A 501 -34.57 -9.71 37.57
C THR A 501 -33.85 -10.58 38.61
N VAL A 502 -34.16 -10.43 39.91
CA VAL A 502 -33.73 -11.35 40.97
C VAL A 502 -34.73 -12.50 41.12
N ALA A 503 -34.92 -13.26 40.04
CA ALA A 503 -35.69 -14.49 40.10
C ALA A 503 -34.80 -15.64 40.62
N GLU A 504 -35.19 -16.18 41.77
CA GLU A 504 -34.84 -17.50 42.32
C GLU A 504 -33.39 -17.71 42.84
N GLY A 505 -33.21 -17.54 44.16
CA GLY A 505 -32.19 -18.26 44.95
C GLY A 505 -30.81 -17.60 45.12
N GLN A 506 -30.54 -16.43 44.54
CA GLN A 506 -29.25 -15.75 44.68
C GLN A 506 -29.21 -14.82 45.91
N SER A 507 -28.20 -14.97 46.77
CA SER A 507 -27.97 -14.08 47.92
C SER A 507 -27.17 -12.82 47.58
N PHE A 508 -26.45 -12.83 46.45
CA PHE A 508 -25.59 -11.74 45.98
C PHE A 508 -25.87 -11.38 44.51
N VAL A 509 -25.77 -10.10 44.19
CA VAL A 509 -25.80 -9.54 42.83
C VAL A 509 -24.39 -9.17 42.40
N LYS A 510 -24.00 -9.58 41.19
CA LYS A 510 -22.73 -9.23 40.57
C LYS A 510 -22.91 -8.03 39.64
N ILE A 511 -22.26 -6.92 39.95
CA ILE A 511 -22.31 -5.69 39.17
C ILE A 511 -21.00 -5.53 38.40
N PRO A 512 -21.01 -5.57 37.04
CA PRO A 512 -19.81 -5.41 36.24
C PRO A 512 -19.32 -3.97 36.23
N VAL A 513 -18.02 -3.80 36.46
CA VAL A 513 -17.24 -2.58 36.24
C VAL A 513 -16.43 -2.76 34.97
N LYS A 514 -16.72 -1.96 33.94
CA LYS A 514 -16.08 -2.02 32.62
C LYS A 514 -15.21 -0.79 32.41
N PHE A 515 -13.97 -1.00 31.97
CA PHE A 515 -13.03 0.03 31.57
C PHE A 515 -12.82 -0.04 30.06
N TYR A 516 -12.99 1.08 29.38
CA TYR A 516 -12.79 1.25 27.94
C TYR A 516 -11.51 2.06 27.74
N PHE A 517 -10.46 1.39 27.29
CA PHE A 517 -9.16 2.01 27.12
C PHE A 517 -8.96 2.53 25.70
N GLY A 518 -8.60 3.80 25.61
CA GLY A 518 -8.03 4.40 24.41
C GLY A 518 -6.66 3.81 24.06
N ALA A 519 -6.28 3.90 22.78
CA ALA A 519 -5.04 3.32 22.29
C ALA A 519 -3.81 4.06 22.87
N PHE A 520 -3.91 5.39 23.00
CA PHE A 520 -2.85 6.21 23.56
C PHE A 520 -2.74 6.03 25.08
N ALA A 521 -3.87 5.95 25.78
CA ALA A 521 -3.92 5.59 27.19
C ALA A 521 -3.21 4.26 27.49
N LEU A 522 -3.43 3.21 26.69
CA LEU A 522 -2.74 1.92 26.88
C LEU A 522 -1.25 2.01 26.63
N GLN A 523 -0.83 2.75 25.61
CA GLN A 523 0.59 2.96 25.34
C GLN A 523 1.26 3.67 26.52
N TYR A 524 0.60 4.68 27.09
CA TYR A 524 1.08 5.40 28.26
C TYR A 524 1.17 4.50 29.50
N ILE A 525 0.12 3.72 29.80
CA ILE A 525 0.11 2.74 30.90
C ILE A 525 1.26 1.74 30.74
N ARG A 526 1.49 1.22 29.53
CA ARG A 526 2.59 0.30 29.23
C ARG A 526 3.95 0.94 29.41
N LYS A 527 4.15 2.19 28.96
CA LYS A 527 5.42 2.93 29.18
C LYS A 527 5.69 3.12 30.67
N LYS A 528 4.67 3.48 31.45
CA LYS A 528 4.75 3.65 32.91
C LYS A 528 5.07 2.34 33.63
N TYR A 529 4.51 1.23 33.16
CA TYR A 529 4.83 -0.12 33.65
C TYR A 529 6.30 -0.49 33.37
N ILE A 530 6.77 -0.33 32.14
CA ILE A 530 8.17 -0.59 31.75
C ILE A 530 9.13 0.28 32.57
N PHE A 531 8.79 1.56 32.76
CA PHE A 531 9.59 2.47 33.59
C PHE A 531 9.67 1.99 35.04
N ARG A 532 8.56 1.58 35.66
CA ARG A 532 8.53 1.03 37.02
C ARG A 532 9.36 -0.25 37.14
N ASN A 533 9.26 -1.18 36.18
CA ASN A 533 10.02 -2.43 36.18
C ASN A 533 11.52 -2.21 35.97
N ASN A 534 11.90 -1.27 35.11
CA ASN A 534 13.31 -0.93 34.89
C ASN A 534 13.94 -0.19 36.08
N PHE A 535 13.14 0.51 36.89
CA PHE A 535 13.59 1.10 38.15
C PHE A 535 13.67 0.07 39.29
N SER A 536 12.80 -0.95 39.30
CA SER A 536 12.88 -2.03 40.30
C SER A 536 14.03 -3.01 40.05
N GLU A 537 14.48 -3.22 38.81
CA GLU A 537 15.70 -3.98 38.51
C GLU A 537 16.99 -3.24 38.91
N LYS A 538 17.01 -1.90 38.93
CA LYS A 538 18.21 -1.09 39.23
C LYS A 538 18.48 -0.85 40.72
N LEU A 539 17.71 -1.45 41.62
CA LEU A 539 17.92 -1.41 43.08
C LEU A 539 18.18 -2.80 43.67
N SER A 540 18.92 -3.65 42.95
CA SER A 540 19.72 -4.68 43.60
C SER A 540 21.17 -4.23 43.57
N PHE A 541 21.66 -3.74 44.72
CA PHE A 541 23.10 -3.74 44.97
C PHE A 541 23.48 -5.20 45.21
N ASN A 542 24.06 -5.84 44.20
CA ASN A 542 25.00 -6.94 44.37
C ASN A 542 26.33 -6.53 43.75
#